data_AF-A0A074VMB6-F1
#
_entry.id   AF-A0A074VMB6-F1
#
_cell.length_a   1.000
_cell.length_b   1.000
_cell.length_c   1.000
_cell.angle_alpha   90.00
_cell.angle_beta   90.00
_cell.angle_gamma   90.00
#
_symmetry.space_group_name_H-M   'P 1'
#
loop_
_entity.id
_entity.type
_entity.pdbx_description
1 polymer ?
#
loop_
_entity_poly.entity_id
_entity_poly.type
_entity_poly.pdbx_seq_one_letter_code
_entity_poly.pdbx_strand_id
1 'polypeptide(L)'
;MAVARTLALRLMETQCAIFNTTYNPSALRTGNSVLRQRLRGPAMAAYYPRRVARFADLQKAYPGFETYDDFEEDRVEHVQISKSRGKGAPKKKRTAAESKKFGKKKR
;
A
#
# COMPACT_ATOMS: atom_id res chain seq x y z
N MET A 1 10.23 47.81 -28.48
CA MET A 1 10.54 47.58 -27.05
C MET A 1 11.20 48.83 -26.50
N ALA A 2 10.53 49.61 -25.65
CA ALA A 2 11.07 50.86 -25.11
C ALA A 2 12.18 50.66 -24.05
N VAL A 3 12.39 49.43 -23.58
CA VAL A 3 13.35 49.08 -22.51
C VAL A 3 14.40 48.10 -23.03
N ALA A 4 15.66 48.29 -22.63
CA ALA A 4 16.77 47.41 -22.99
C ALA A 4 16.64 46.02 -22.35
N ARG A 5 16.87 44.96 -23.15
CA ARG A 5 16.81 43.56 -22.70
C ARG A 5 17.73 43.26 -21.51
N THR A 6 18.90 43.87 -21.47
CA THR A 6 19.89 43.69 -20.39
C THR A 6 19.36 44.19 -19.05
N LEU A 7 18.65 45.32 -19.02
CA LEU A 7 18.02 45.87 -17.81
C LEU A 7 16.89 44.97 -17.32
N ALA A 8 16.07 44.45 -18.23
CA ALA A 8 15.00 43.52 -17.89
C ALA A 8 15.55 42.22 -17.27
N LEU A 9 16.65 41.68 -17.81
CA LEU A 9 17.30 40.49 -17.26
C LEU A 9 17.89 40.74 -15.87
N ARG A 10 18.50 41.91 -15.62
CA ARG A 10 19.02 42.26 -14.30
C ARG A 10 17.92 42.42 -13.25
N LEU A 11 16.79 43.03 -13.62
CA LEU A 11 15.62 43.10 -12.75
C LEU A 11 15.12 41.68 -12.43
N MET A 12 15.01 40.82 -13.44
CA MET A 12 14.58 39.44 -13.26
C MET A 12 15.52 38.65 -12.33
N GLU A 13 16.84 38.87 -12.45
CA GLU A 13 17.85 38.27 -11.58
C GLU A 13 17.70 38.73 -10.12
N THR A 14 17.56 40.04 -9.87
CA THR A 14 17.36 40.57 -8.51
C THR A 14 16.04 40.10 -7.90
N GLN A 15 14.97 40.08 -8.69
CA GLN A 15 13.68 39.52 -8.28
C GLN A 15 13.82 38.04 -7.89
N CYS A 16 14.50 37.24 -8.70
CA CYS A 16 14.72 35.83 -8.41
C CYS A 16 15.49 35.62 -7.10
N ALA A 17 16.50 36.47 -6.84
CA ALA A 17 17.25 36.46 -5.59
C ALA A 17 16.38 36.84 -4.37
N ILE A 18 15.54 37.87 -4.48
CA ILE A 18 14.64 38.30 -3.38
C ILE A 18 13.63 37.20 -3.01
N PHE A 19 13.06 36.52 -4.01
CA PHE A 19 12.00 35.54 -3.78
C PHE A 19 12.48 34.08 -3.74
N ASN A 20 13.79 33.84 -3.72
CA ASN A 20 14.38 32.50 -3.77
C ASN A 20 13.81 31.64 -4.93
N THR A 21 13.64 32.25 -6.10
CA THR A 21 13.20 31.54 -7.32
C THR A 21 14.37 31.32 -8.27
N THR A 22 14.25 30.32 -9.14
CA THR A 22 15.33 29.94 -10.07
C THR A 22 15.37 30.88 -11.28
N TYR A 23 16.49 31.58 -11.47
CA TYR A 23 16.78 32.38 -12.66
C TYR A 23 17.34 31.49 -13.80
N ASN A 24 16.68 31.46 -14.97
CA ASN A 24 17.07 30.63 -16.11
C ASN A 24 16.85 31.39 -17.46
N PRO A 25 17.72 32.35 -17.80
CA PRO A 25 17.56 33.20 -18.98
C PRO A 25 17.81 32.46 -20.31
N SER A 26 18.50 31.33 -20.28
CA SER A 26 18.81 30.47 -21.44
C SER A 26 17.80 29.33 -21.64
N ALA A 27 16.76 29.25 -20.81
CA ALA A 27 15.70 28.25 -20.88
C ALA A 27 16.23 26.78 -20.90
N LEU A 28 17.30 26.52 -20.15
CA LEU A 28 17.89 25.17 -20.06
C LEU A 28 16.97 24.21 -19.30
N ARG A 29 17.01 22.92 -19.66
CA ARG A 29 16.25 21.85 -19.01
C ARG A 29 16.97 21.37 -17.76
N THR A 30 16.72 22.02 -16.62
CA THR A 30 17.36 21.71 -15.33
C THR A 30 16.61 20.68 -14.46
N GLY A 31 15.46 20.17 -14.92
CA GLY A 31 14.66 19.20 -14.16
C GLY A 31 13.83 19.79 -13.01
N ASN A 32 13.80 21.11 -12.85
CA ASN A 32 13.03 21.80 -11.80
C ASN A 32 11.52 21.48 -11.82
N SER A 33 10.96 21.07 -12.97
CA SER A 33 9.56 20.64 -13.05
C SER A 33 9.28 19.39 -12.22
N VAL A 34 10.21 18.44 -12.17
CA VAL A 34 10.08 17.20 -11.39
C VAL A 34 10.21 17.51 -9.90
N LEU A 35 11.18 18.35 -9.52
CA LEU A 35 11.40 18.72 -8.12
C LEU A 35 10.25 19.57 -7.53
N ARG A 36 9.59 20.39 -8.35
CA ARG A 36 8.41 21.18 -7.93
C ARG A 36 7.13 20.35 -7.81
N GLN A 37 7.09 19.15 -8.38
CA GLN A 37 5.91 18.29 -8.24
C GLN A 37 5.75 17.89 -6.78
N ARG A 38 4.56 18.13 -6.23
CA ARG A 38 4.21 17.68 -4.88
C ARG A 38 4.17 16.15 -4.84
N LEU A 39 4.76 15.58 -3.79
CA LEU A 39 4.73 14.14 -3.56
C LEU A 39 3.29 13.64 -3.36
N ARG A 40 2.90 12.59 -4.09
CA ARG A 40 1.56 11.97 -4.01
C ARG A 40 1.52 10.68 -3.19
N GLY A 41 2.68 10.19 -2.75
CA GLY A 41 2.83 8.93 -2.03
C GLY A 41 1.89 8.76 -0.83
N PRO A 42 1.75 9.76 0.08
CA PRO A 42 0.85 9.64 1.22
C PRO A 42 -0.62 9.45 0.83
N ALA A 43 -1.09 10.17 -0.20
CA ALA A 43 -2.45 10.05 -0.69
C ALA A 43 -2.71 8.68 -1.32
N MET A 44 -1.74 8.14 -2.05
CA MET A 44 -1.83 6.81 -2.65
C MET A 44 -1.79 5.69 -1.59
N ALA A 45 -0.94 5.82 -0.57
CA ALA A 45 -0.83 4.85 0.50
C ALA A 45 -2.11 4.75 1.35
N ALA A 46 -2.85 5.85 1.47
CA ALA A 46 -4.11 5.93 2.21
C ALA A 46 -5.35 5.45 1.40
N TYR A 47 -5.16 4.80 0.25
CA TYR A 47 -6.27 4.36 -0.61
C TYR A 47 -7.25 3.42 0.10
N TYR A 48 -6.72 2.42 0.82
CA TYR A 48 -7.55 1.57 1.67
C TYR A 48 -7.62 2.13 3.09
N PRO A 49 -8.80 2.09 3.74
CA PRO A 49 -8.92 2.46 5.14
C PRO A 49 -7.93 1.69 6.01
N ARG A 50 -7.37 2.37 7.02
CA ARG A 50 -6.53 1.71 8.02
C ARG A 50 -7.34 0.64 8.73
N ARG A 51 -6.68 -0.46 9.10
CA ARG A 51 -7.32 -1.50 9.92
C ARG A 51 -7.76 -0.87 11.24
N VAL A 52 -9.07 -0.87 11.48
CA VAL A 52 -9.70 -0.47 12.74
C VAL A 52 -9.77 -1.66 13.70
N ALA A 53 -10.38 -1.45 14.87
CA ALA A 53 -10.63 -2.50 15.85
C ALA A 53 -11.37 -3.69 15.22
N ARG A 54 -10.87 -4.89 15.48
CA ARG A 54 -11.49 -6.16 15.11
C ARG A 54 -12.24 -6.74 16.29
N PHE A 55 -13.08 -7.74 16.05
CA PHE A 55 -13.75 -8.47 17.12
C PHE A 55 -12.77 -9.05 18.14
N ALA A 56 -11.65 -9.63 17.69
CA ALA A 56 -10.58 -10.12 18.56
C ALA A 56 -9.97 -9.03 19.48
N ASP A 57 -9.89 -7.78 19.01
CA ASP A 57 -9.40 -6.67 19.84
C ASP A 57 -10.41 -6.33 20.94
N LEU A 58 -11.71 -6.46 20.65
CA LEU A 58 -12.80 -6.29 21.62
C LEU A 58 -12.77 -7.38 22.68
N GLN A 59 -12.63 -8.65 22.30
CA GLN A 59 -12.52 -9.77 23.24
C GLN A 59 -11.35 -9.56 24.22
N LYS A 60 -10.20 -9.09 23.71
CA LYS A 60 -9.03 -8.81 24.53
C LYS A 60 -9.25 -7.63 25.49
N ALA A 61 -10.02 -6.62 25.08
CA ALA A 61 -10.34 -5.47 25.92
C ALA A 61 -11.29 -5.83 27.08
N TYR A 62 -12.14 -6.83 26.90
CA TYR A 62 -13.18 -7.21 27.86
C TYR A 62 -13.12 -8.71 28.23
N PRO A 63 -12.05 -9.18 28.89
CA PRO A 63 -11.84 -10.60 29.17
C PRO A 63 -12.85 -11.22 30.16
N GLY A 64 -13.61 -10.39 30.90
CA GLY A 64 -14.65 -10.84 31.83
C GLY A 64 -16.02 -11.09 31.18
N PHE A 65 -16.15 -10.81 29.88
CA PHE A 65 -17.38 -11.02 29.13
C PHE A 65 -17.21 -12.18 28.15
N GLU A 66 -18.21 -13.06 28.09
CA GLU A 66 -18.30 -14.05 27.03
C GLU A 66 -18.72 -13.36 25.73
N THR A 67 -17.85 -13.41 24.73
CA THR A 67 -18.06 -12.81 23.41
C THR A 67 -18.21 -13.92 22.37
N TYR A 68 -19.18 -13.78 21.48
CA TYR A 68 -19.54 -14.77 20.46
C TYR A 68 -19.37 -14.15 19.06
N ASP A 69 -18.56 -14.77 18.19
CA ASP A 69 -18.30 -14.31 16.81
C ASP A 69 -19.05 -15.20 15.81
N ASP A 70 -20.29 -14.84 15.49
CA ASP A 70 -21.19 -15.62 14.62
C ASP A 70 -20.49 -16.15 13.35
N PHE A 71 -19.73 -15.29 12.68
CA PHE A 71 -19.08 -15.64 11.41
C PHE A 71 -17.96 -16.66 11.57
N GLU A 72 -17.19 -16.57 12.66
CA GLU A 72 -16.12 -17.52 12.92
C GLU A 72 -16.68 -18.86 13.40
N GLU A 73 -17.76 -18.84 14.19
CA GLU A 73 -18.42 -20.05 14.65
C GLU A 73 -19.08 -20.83 13.52
N ASP A 74 -19.83 -20.16 12.64
CA ASP A 74 -20.38 -20.74 11.41
C ASP A 74 -19.27 -21.36 10.54
N ARG A 75 -18.13 -20.68 10.42
CA ARG A 75 -16.97 -21.17 9.67
C ARG A 75 -16.42 -22.45 10.32
N VAL A 76 -16.33 -22.51 11.65
CA VAL A 76 -15.84 -23.68 12.38
C VAL A 76 -16.81 -24.85 12.25
N GLU A 77 -18.11 -24.62 12.37
CA GLU A 77 -19.14 -25.63 12.19
C GLU A 77 -19.10 -26.21 10.78
N HIS A 78 -19.06 -25.37 9.75
CA HIS A 78 -18.96 -25.80 8.36
C HIS A 78 -17.71 -26.67 8.11
N VAL A 79 -16.58 -26.34 8.75
CA VAL A 79 -15.35 -27.14 8.70
C VAL A 79 -15.53 -28.49 9.40
N GLN A 80 -16.22 -28.55 10.54
CA GLN A 80 -16.51 -29.80 11.26
C GLN A 80 -17.42 -30.72 10.44
N ILE A 81 -18.50 -30.18 9.86
CA ILE A 81 -19.41 -30.91 8.96
C ILE A 81 -18.67 -31.45 7.74
N SER A 82 -17.79 -30.65 7.13
CA SER A 82 -17.00 -31.09 5.99
C SER A 82 -16.07 -32.24 6.37
N LYS A 83 -15.44 -32.20 7.55
CA LYS A 83 -14.57 -33.27 8.04
C LYS A 83 -15.33 -34.56 8.36
N SER A 84 -16.52 -34.48 8.97
CA SER A 84 -17.31 -35.67 9.31
C SER A 84 -17.73 -36.47 8.07
N ARG A 85 -17.94 -35.79 6.94
CA ARG A 85 -18.26 -36.40 5.64
C ARG A 85 -17.04 -36.85 4.83
N GLY A 86 -15.82 -36.74 5.39
CA GLY A 86 -14.56 -37.01 4.67
C GLY A 86 -14.29 -36.03 3.52
N LYS A 87 -14.95 -34.87 3.52
CA LYS A 87 -14.78 -33.78 2.53
C LYS A 87 -13.91 -32.63 3.08
N GLY A 88 -13.24 -32.85 4.19
CA GLY A 88 -12.30 -31.90 4.76
C GLY A 88 -11.10 -31.66 3.83
N ALA A 89 -10.47 -30.49 3.98
CA ALA A 89 -9.26 -30.17 3.23
C ALA A 89 -8.17 -31.23 3.48
N PRO A 90 -7.46 -31.70 2.43
CA PRO A 90 -6.37 -32.66 2.60
C PRO A 90 -5.22 -32.04 3.40
N LYS A 91 -4.39 -32.89 4.03
CA LYS A 91 -3.23 -32.44 4.79
C LYS A 91 -2.29 -31.62 3.90
N LYS A 92 -2.03 -30.36 4.30
CA LYS A 92 -1.05 -29.49 3.63
C LYS A 92 0.32 -30.15 3.68
N LYS A 93 0.91 -30.39 2.51
CA LYS A 93 2.27 -30.91 2.35
C LYS A 93 3.25 -29.82 2.76
N ARG A 94 4.18 -30.14 3.66
CA ARG A 94 5.19 -29.18 4.16
C ARG A 94 6.59 -29.48 3.64
N THR A 95 6.83 -30.68 3.13
CA THR A 95 8.14 -31.10 2.62
C THR A 95 8.07 -31.60 1.18
N ALA A 96 9.21 -31.56 0.46
CA ALA A 96 9.33 -32.09 -0.89
C ALA A 96 9.18 -33.62 -0.97
N ALA A 97 9.45 -34.34 0.12
CA ALA A 97 9.22 -35.79 0.18
C ALA A 97 7.71 -36.11 0.18
N GLU A 98 6.90 -35.30 0.86
CA GLU A 98 5.43 -35.44 0.90
C GLU A 98 4.76 -35.08 -0.44
N SER A 99 5.39 -34.22 -1.26
CA SER A 99 4.88 -33.82 -2.59
C SER A 99 4.99 -34.92 -3.64
N LYS A 100 6.01 -35.78 -3.55
CA LYS A 100 6.32 -36.84 -4.53
C LYS A 100 5.44 -38.10 -4.46
N LYS A 101 4.52 -38.22 -3.47
CA LYS A 101 3.68 -39.43 -3.27
C LYS A 101 2.72 -39.76 -4.43
N PHE A 102 2.40 -38.79 -5.30
CA PHE A 102 1.68 -39.05 -6.55
C PHE A 102 2.67 -39.00 -7.72
N GLY A 103 3.57 -39.99 -7.76
CA GLY A 103 4.41 -40.23 -8.93
C GLY A 103 3.52 -40.50 -10.14
N LYS A 104 3.79 -39.81 -11.26
CA LYS A 104 3.12 -40.00 -12.55
C LYS A 104 2.90 -41.50 -12.80
N LYS A 105 1.64 -41.90 -12.99
CA LYS A 105 1.29 -43.22 -13.55
C LYS A 105 1.96 -43.27 -14.94
N LYS A 106 3.12 -43.93 -15.05
CA LYS A 106 3.73 -44.20 -16.36
C LYS A 106 2.72 -45.06 -17.13
N ARG A 107 2.30 -44.55 -18.29
CA ARG A 107 1.63 -45.37 -19.32
C ARG A 107 2.63 -46.37 -19.87
#